data_AF-A0A951ERS0-F1
#
_entry.id   AF-A0A951ERS0-F1
#
_cell.length_a   1.000
_cell.length_b   1.000
_cell.length_c   1.000
_cell.angle_alpha   90.00
_cell.angle_beta   90.00
_cell.angle_gamma   90.00
#
_symmetry.space_group_name_H-M   'P 1'
#
loop_
_entity.id
_entity.type
_entity.pdbx_description
1 polymer ?
#
loop_
_entity_poly.entity_id
_entity_poly.type
_entity_poly.pdbx_seq_one_letter_code
_entity_poly.pdbx_strand_id
1 'polypeptide(L)'
;MSGHRGADSIVKYLVEAGHAGWQGAGHTSKTRVTVSRWGAFLFALGTSFGVRAADLPDGPGKDLLLRACVGCHKAEEFPAYRHTKQEYQNIVYRMGERGARATTAELDTIAAYLAANFPKVEDTSKVNVNKASAKEIETGLGFTEKEAEAIVKYRDTHGLFRVWGDLLVIYGVDGRKVDAAKDRMSF
;
A
#
# COMPACT_ATOMS: atom_id res chain seq x y z
N MET A 1 39.53 -29.85 24.13
CA MET A 1 40.42 -29.11 25.06
C MET A 1 40.05 -27.64 24.98
N SER A 2 39.94 -26.97 26.14
CA SER A 2 39.60 -25.54 26.39
C SER A 2 38.18 -25.11 25.96
N GLY A 3 37.28 -24.59 26.80
CA GLY A 3 37.38 -24.02 28.15
C GLY A 3 37.28 -22.49 28.08
N HIS A 4 36.20 -21.89 28.58
CA HIS A 4 36.06 -20.51 29.13
C HIS A 4 34.66 -20.37 29.77
N ARG A 5 34.58 -20.14 31.09
CA ARG A 5 34.27 -18.85 31.77
C ARG A 5 32.96 -18.23 31.22
N GLY A 6 31.86 -18.14 31.96
CA GLY A 6 31.71 -17.58 33.31
C GLY A 6 30.84 -16.31 33.15
N ALA A 7 29.61 -16.33 33.65
CA ALA A 7 28.75 -15.15 33.68
C ALA A 7 27.78 -15.21 34.88
N ASP A 8 28.21 -14.52 35.93
CA ASP A 8 27.45 -13.73 36.90
C ASP A 8 26.23 -13.02 36.26
N SER A 9 25.19 -12.55 36.94
CA SER A 9 24.63 -12.65 38.29
C SER A 9 23.39 -11.72 38.28
N ILE A 10 22.58 -11.76 39.35
CA ILE A 10 21.60 -10.72 39.76
C ILE A 10 20.23 -10.78 39.09
N VAL A 11 19.22 -11.27 39.82
CA VAL A 11 18.11 -10.46 40.36
C VAL A 11 17.47 -11.24 41.53
N LYS A 12 17.62 -10.74 42.76
CA LYS A 12 16.75 -11.08 43.89
C LYS A 12 16.62 -9.83 44.78
N TYR A 13 15.45 -9.71 45.38
CA TYR A 13 15.04 -8.84 46.49
C TYR A 13 14.18 -7.62 46.11
N LEU A 14 12.86 -7.83 46.21
CA LEU A 14 11.84 -6.85 46.58
C LEU A 14 11.24 -7.33 47.90
N VAL A 15 11.33 -6.53 48.98
CA VAL A 15 10.38 -6.50 50.11
C VAL A 15 10.44 -5.10 50.77
N GLU A 16 9.30 -4.41 50.62
CA GLU A 16 8.52 -3.60 51.58
C GLU A 16 9.16 -2.64 52.60
N ALA A 17 8.66 -1.40 52.61
CA ALA A 17 8.15 -0.59 53.75
C ALA A 17 8.12 0.88 53.29
N GLY A 18 7.24 1.78 53.71
CA GLY A 18 6.20 1.77 54.71
C GLY A 18 5.46 3.11 54.66
N HIS A 19 4.23 3.11 55.15
CA HIS A 19 3.39 4.29 55.31
C HIS A 19 3.92 5.22 56.40
N ALA A 20 3.94 6.53 56.14
CA ALA A 20 4.08 7.55 57.18
C ALA A 20 3.08 8.69 56.89
N GLY A 21 2.11 8.84 57.79
CA GLY A 21 1.19 9.97 57.82
C GLY A 21 1.83 11.20 58.48
N TRP A 22 1.26 12.36 58.20
CA TRP A 22 1.56 13.58 58.95
C TRP A 22 0.29 14.44 59.09
N GLN A 23 0.00 14.86 60.32
CA GLN A 23 -1.09 15.76 60.68
C GLN A 23 -0.52 17.15 61.03
N GLY A 24 -1.12 18.19 60.45
CA GLY A 24 -1.56 19.42 61.11
C GLY A 24 -0.55 20.47 61.60
N ALA A 25 -0.64 21.68 61.03
CA ALA A 25 -0.83 22.94 61.77
C ALA A 25 -1.11 24.09 60.78
N GLY A 26 -2.14 24.92 61.07
CA GLY A 26 -2.47 26.10 60.28
C GLY A 26 -1.94 27.40 60.87
N HIS A 27 -1.93 28.49 60.08
CA HIS A 27 -2.61 29.76 60.37
C HIS A 27 -2.38 30.80 59.26
N THR A 28 -3.52 31.31 58.75
CA THR A 28 -3.84 32.69 58.32
C THR A 28 -2.91 33.46 57.38
N SER A 29 -3.43 33.81 56.19
CA SER A 29 -3.65 35.22 55.85
C SER A 29 -4.77 35.35 54.82
N LYS A 30 -5.68 36.30 55.06
CA LYS A 30 -6.78 36.64 54.16
C LYS A 30 -6.22 37.47 53.01
N THR A 31 -6.32 36.97 51.78
CA THR A 31 -6.18 37.81 50.58
C THR A 31 -7.41 37.59 49.70
N ARG A 32 -8.30 38.59 49.68
CA ARG A 32 -9.36 38.68 48.68
C ARG A 32 -8.69 38.80 47.31
N VAL A 33 -8.68 37.72 46.54
CA VAL A 33 -8.47 37.81 45.10
C VAL A 33 -9.85 37.77 44.46
N THR A 34 -10.24 38.92 43.95
CA THR A 34 -11.43 39.14 43.12
C THR A 34 -11.43 38.16 41.94
N VAL A 35 -12.55 37.47 41.74
CA VAL A 35 -12.80 36.65 40.55
C VAL A 35 -12.76 37.55 39.32
N SER A 36 -11.66 37.53 38.57
CA SER A 36 -11.67 37.98 37.18
C SER A 36 -11.85 36.74 36.31
N ARG A 37 -13.05 36.61 35.76
CA ARG A 37 -13.35 35.71 34.65
C ARG A 37 -12.42 36.04 33.46
N TRP A 38 -12.44 35.13 32.48
CA TRP A 38 -11.88 35.21 31.14
C TRP A 38 -10.51 34.53 30.97
N GLY A 39 -10.58 33.22 30.75
CA GLY A 39 -9.47 32.40 30.30
C GLY A 39 -9.97 31.02 29.88
N ALA A 40 -10.82 30.95 28.85
CA ALA A 40 -11.20 29.69 28.23
C ALA A 40 -10.00 29.15 27.44
N PHE A 41 -9.17 28.33 28.09
CA PHE A 41 -8.20 27.49 27.39
C PHE A 41 -8.95 26.29 26.81
N LEU A 42 -9.35 26.42 25.55
CA LEU A 42 -9.83 25.31 24.74
C LEU A 42 -8.65 24.37 24.48
N PHE A 43 -8.68 23.21 25.14
CA PHE A 43 -7.83 22.08 24.81
C PHE A 43 -8.24 21.59 23.41
N ALA A 44 -7.53 22.05 22.39
CA ALA A 44 -7.74 21.59 21.02
C ALA A 44 -7.35 20.10 20.95
N LEU A 45 -8.35 19.23 21.00
CA LEU A 45 -8.21 17.82 20.64
C LEU A 45 -7.68 17.77 19.20
N GLY A 46 -6.46 17.27 19.03
CA GLY A 46 -5.93 16.92 17.72
C GLY A 46 -6.83 15.88 17.07
N THR A 47 -7.52 16.26 16.01
CA THR A 47 -8.33 15.34 15.21
C THR A 47 -7.39 14.46 14.39
N SER A 48 -7.31 13.18 14.74
CA SER A 48 -6.74 12.16 13.85
C SER A 48 -7.66 12.01 12.63
N PHE A 49 -7.23 12.50 11.47
CA PHE A 49 -7.84 12.19 10.19
C PHE A 49 -7.43 10.78 9.78
N GLY A 50 -8.13 9.78 10.31
CA GLY A 50 -8.14 8.43 9.73
C GLY A 50 -9.20 8.38 8.64
N VAL A 51 -8.80 8.06 7.41
CA VAL A 51 -9.72 7.73 6.32
C VAL A 51 -10.63 6.60 6.80
N ARG A 52 -11.95 6.77 6.71
CA ARG A 52 -12.95 5.77 7.11
C ARG A 52 -13.45 5.08 5.84
N ALA A 53 -13.99 3.86 5.95
CA ALA A 53 -14.70 3.18 4.85
C ALA A 53 -15.79 4.02 4.14
N ALA A 54 -16.22 5.14 4.74
CA ALA A 54 -17.08 6.16 4.13
C ALA A 54 -16.42 6.94 2.96
N ASP A 55 -15.10 6.84 2.79
CA ASP A 55 -14.32 7.68 1.87
C ASP A 55 -14.11 7.05 0.47
N LEU A 56 -14.70 5.88 0.19
CA LEU A 56 -14.67 5.29 -1.15
C LEU A 56 -15.62 6.06 -2.09
N PRO A 57 -15.24 6.34 -3.36
CA PRO A 57 -16.09 7.04 -4.31
C PRO A 57 -17.44 6.34 -4.52
N ASP A 58 -18.53 7.09 -4.65
CA ASP A 58 -19.82 6.49 -4.92
C ASP A 58 -19.88 5.89 -6.33
N GLY A 59 -20.55 4.74 -6.48
CA GLY A 59 -20.71 4.10 -7.78
C GLY A 59 -21.21 2.66 -7.70
N PRO A 60 -21.64 2.11 -8.86
CA PRO A 60 -22.09 0.72 -8.94
C PRO A 60 -20.94 -0.21 -8.55
N GLY A 61 -21.14 -0.98 -7.48
CA GLY A 61 -20.13 -1.91 -6.95
C GLY A 61 -19.50 -1.51 -5.62
N LYS A 62 -19.68 -0.27 -5.14
CA LYS A 62 -19.20 0.16 -3.81
C LYS A 62 -19.77 -0.73 -2.70
N ASP A 63 -21.08 -0.94 -2.67
CA ASP A 63 -21.72 -1.75 -1.64
C ASP A 63 -21.33 -3.24 -1.73
N LEU A 64 -21.14 -3.74 -2.95
CA LEU A 64 -20.65 -5.10 -3.17
C LEU A 64 -19.21 -5.26 -2.65
N LEU A 65 -18.33 -4.31 -2.95
CA LEU A 65 -16.95 -4.27 -2.47
C LEU A 65 -16.91 -4.22 -0.93
N LEU A 66 -17.71 -3.33 -0.33
CA LEU A 66 -17.80 -3.21 1.12
C LEU A 66 -18.35 -4.48 1.77
N ARG A 67 -19.39 -5.11 1.19
CA ARG A 67 -19.97 -6.34 1.73
C ARG A 67 -19.05 -7.55 1.58
N ALA A 68 -18.39 -7.70 0.43
CA ALA A 68 -17.69 -8.93 0.07
C ALA A 68 -16.20 -8.93 0.46
N CYS A 69 -15.54 -7.77 0.49
CA CYS A 69 -14.08 -7.70 0.55
C CYS A 69 -13.53 -7.20 1.90
N VAL A 70 -14.30 -6.42 2.66
CA VAL A 70 -13.78 -5.82 3.92
C VAL A 70 -13.77 -6.78 5.11
N GLY A 71 -14.31 -8.00 4.94
CA GLY A 71 -14.26 -9.04 5.95
C GLY A 71 -12.85 -9.60 6.20
N CYS A 72 -11.93 -9.43 5.25
CA CYS A 72 -10.57 -9.98 5.31
C CYS A 72 -9.46 -8.91 5.37
N HIS A 73 -9.66 -7.75 4.75
CA HIS A 73 -8.71 -6.63 4.80
C HIS A 73 -9.43 -5.28 4.75
N LYS A 74 -8.72 -4.23 5.13
CA LYS A 74 -9.24 -2.86 5.27
C LYS A 74 -9.62 -2.23 3.94
N ALA A 75 -10.63 -1.35 3.96
CA ALA A 75 -11.11 -0.63 2.77
C ALA A 75 -10.18 0.53 2.38
N GLU A 76 -9.46 1.07 3.36
CA GLU A 76 -8.51 2.17 3.23
C GLU A 76 -7.32 1.82 2.31
N GLU A 77 -7.11 0.53 2.04
CA GLU A 77 -6.06 0.03 1.19
C GLU A 77 -6.41 0.10 -0.31
N PHE A 78 -7.71 0.12 -0.68
CA PHE A 78 -8.13 0.06 -2.08
C PHE A 78 -7.57 1.19 -2.95
N PRO A 79 -7.51 2.46 -2.49
CA PRO A 79 -6.95 3.54 -3.30
C PRO A 79 -5.45 3.42 -3.60
N ALA A 80 -4.71 2.65 -2.78
CA ALA A 80 -3.27 2.45 -2.96
C ALA A 80 -2.96 1.40 -4.04
N TYR A 81 -3.83 0.39 -4.21
CA TYR A 81 -3.67 -0.62 -5.25
C TYR A 81 -4.31 -0.13 -6.54
N ARG A 82 -3.47 0.21 -7.53
CA ARG A 82 -3.90 0.68 -8.85
C ARG A 82 -3.62 -0.37 -9.92
N HIS A 83 -4.68 -0.89 -10.53
CA HIS A 83 -4.60 -1.97 -11.51
C HIS A 83 -5.45 -1.69 -12.75
N THR A 84 -5.17 -2.43 -13.81
CA THR A 84 -6.09 -2.51 -14.95
C THR A 84 -7.33 -3.30 -14.56
N LYS A 85 -8.42 -3.17 -15.33
CA LYS A 85 -9.65 -3.93 -15.11
C LYS A 85 -9.42 -5.44 -15.06
N GLN A 86 -8.62 -5.97 -16.00
CA GLN A 86 -8.32 -7.39 -16.07
C GLN A 86 -7.49 -7.87 -14.87
N GLU A 87 -6.49 -7.08 -14.44
CA GLU A 87 -5.72 -7.37 -13.24
C GLU A 87 -6.61 -7.38 -11.99
N TYR A 88 -7.54 -6.41 -11.85
CA TYR A 88 -8.52 -6.43 -10.77
C TYR A 88 -9.40 -7.67 -10.81
N GLN A 89 -9.93 -8.05 -11.98
CA GLN A 89 -10.71 -9.29 -12.13
C GLN A 89 -9.92 -10.49 -11.61
N ASN A 90 -8.67 -10.65 -12.06
CA ASN A 90 -7.81 -11.74 -11.59
C ASN A 90 -7.58 -11.71 -10.07
N ILE A 91 -7.43 -10.53 -9.48
CA ILE A 91 -7.24 -10.36 -8.03
C ILE A 91 -8.51 -10.76 -7.28
N VAL A 92 -9.66 -10.20 -7.63
CA VAL A 92 -10.92 -10.40 -6.89
C VAL A 92 -11.46 -11.82 -7.06
N TYR A 93 -11.21 -12.47 -8.20
CA TYR A 93 -11.57 -13.88 -8.40
C TYR A 93 -10.79 -14.78 -7.45
N ARG A 94 -9.47 -14.59 -7.33
CA ARG A 94 -8.65 -15.33 -6.35
C ARG A 94 -9.03 -15.03 -4.90
N MET A 95 -9.55 -13.85 -4.61
CA MET A 95 -10.09 -13.51 -3.28
C MET A 95 -11.44 -14.21 -3.03
N GLY A 96 -12.30 -14.30 -4.05
CA GLY A 96 -13.54 -15.09 -4.04
C GLY A 96 -13.31 -16.54 -3.66
N GLU A 97 -12.36 -17.19 -4.33
CA GLU A 97 -11.95 -18.58 -4.05
C GLU A 97 -11.43 -18.79 -2.61
N ARG A 98 -10.91 -17.73 -1.98
CA ARG A 98 -10.35 -17.75 -0.61
C ARG A 98 -11.35 -17.33 0.47
N GLY A 99 -12.61 -17.11 0.10
CA GLY A 99 -13.69 -16.89 1.07
C GLY A 99 -14.41 -15.55 0.98
N ALA A 100 -14.12 -14.69 0.00
CA ALA A 100 -14.99 -13.54 -0.26
C ALA A 100 -16.36 -14.03 -0.76
N ARG A 101 -17.43 -13.69 -0.04
CA ARG A 101 -18.80 -14.11 -0.38
C ARG A 101 -19.39 -13.22 -1.47
N ALA A 102 -19.06 -13.50 -2.72
CA ALA A 102 -19.61 -12.86 -3.89
C ALA A 102 -19.77 -13.86 -5.05
N THR A 103 -20.81 -13.69 -5.87
CA THR A 103 -20.95 -14.43 -7.13
C THR A 103 -19.97 -13.91 -8.18
N THR A 104 -19.71 -14.67 -9.25
CA THR A 104 -18.85 -14.22 -10.36
C THR A 104 -19.31 -12.89 -10.96
N ALA A 105 -20.62 -12.69 -11.15
CA ALA A 105 -21.17 -11.43 -11.67
C ALA A 105 -20.97 -10.25 -10.69
N GLU A 106 -21.05 -10.50 -9.39
CA GLU A 106 -20.73 -9.49 -8.37
C GLU A 106 -19.24 -9.17 -8.36
N LEU A 107 -18.37 -10.17 -8.52
CA LEU A 107 -16.92 -9.98 -8.65
C LEU A 107 -16.55 -9.17 -9.89
N ASP A 108 -17.23 -9.39 -11.02
CA ASP A 108 -17.06 -8.56 -12.23
C ASP A 108 -17.48 -7.11 -11.99
N THR A 109 -18.58 -6.91 -11.26
CA THR A 109 -19.06 -5.57 -10.90
C THR A 109 -18.06 -4.87 -9.97
N ILE A 110 -17.50 -5.59 -8.99
CA ILE A 110 -16.47 -5.07 -8.09
C ILE A 110 -15.20 -4.71 -8.88
N ALA A 111 -14.74 -5.57 -9.80
CA ALA A 111 -13.56 -5.29 -10.61
C ALA A 111 -13.76 -4.07 -11.53
N ALA A 112 -14.95 -3.91 -12.10
CA ALA A 112 -15.30 -2.72 -12.88
C ALA A 112 -15.30 -1.45 -12.01
N TYR A 113 -15.85 -1.52 -10.80
CA TYR A 113 -15.83 -0.41 -9.84
C TYR A 113 -14.41 -0.01 -9.45
N LEU A 114 -13.55 -0.97 -9.11
CA LEU A 114 -12.15 -0.71 -8.76
C LEU A 114 -11.39 -0.09 -9.93
N ALA A 115 -11.58 -0.59 -11.16
CA ALA A 115 -10.94 -0.05 -12.34
C ALA A 115 -11.39 1.37 -12.69
N ALA A 116 -12.66 1.70 -12.46
CA ALA A 116 -13.20 3.02 -12.73
C ALA A 116 -12.70 4.08 -11.74
N ASN A 117 -12.49 3.70 -10.48
CA ASN A 117 -12.15 4.62 -9.40
C ASN A 117 -10.66 4.67 -9.07
N PHE A 118 -9.94 3.57 -9.28
CA PHE A 118 -8.53 3.40 -8.95
C PHE A 118 -7.73 2.84 -10.15
N PRO A 119 -7.84 3.43 -11.35
CA PRO A 119 -7.17 2.89 -12.51
C PRO A 119 -5.65 2.87 -12.31
N LYS A 120 -4.99 1.88 -12.92
CA LYS A 120 -3.54 1.92 -13.12
C LYS A 120 -3.17 3.24 -13.79
N VAL A 121 -2.35 4.03 -13.11
CA VAL A 121 -1.79 5.26 -13.65
C VAL A 121 -0.48 4.89 -14.33
N GLU A 122 -0.39 5.14 -15.63
CA GLU A 122 0.86 4.96 -16.37
C GLU A 122 1.85 6.02 -15.92
N ASP A 123 3.08 5.60 -15.64
CA ASP A 123 4.20 6.53 -15.47
C ASP A 123 4.62 7.04 -16.84
N THR A 124 4.27 8.29 -17.15
CA THR A 124 4.55 8.92 -18.45
C THR A 124 6.03 9.18 -18.69
N SER A 125 6.89 9.04 -17.67
CA SER A 125 8.34 9.08 -17.84
C SER A 125 8.92 7.75 -18.35
N LYS A 126 8.10 6.69 -18.41
CA LYS A 126 8.49 5.34 -18.81
C LYS A 126 7.78 4.89 -20.07
N VAL A 127 8.45 4.01 -20.82
CA VAL A 127 7.88 3.37 -22.00
C VAL A 127 7.15 2.11 -21.56
N ASN A 128 5.84 2.07 -21.78
CA ASN A 128 5.06 0.86 -21.51
C ASN A 128 5.30 -0.16 -22.62
N VAL A 129 6.09 -1.21 -22.35
CA VAL A 129 6.49 -2.20 -23.36
C VAL A 129 5.35 -3.11 -23.82
N ASN A 130 4.20 -3.09 -23.14
CA ASN A 130 2.99 -3.82 -23.53
C ASN A 130 2.06 -3.01 -24.45
N LYS A 131 2.26 -1.69 -24.53
CA LYS A 131 1.41 -0.77 -25.32
C LYS A 131 2.16 -0.02 -26.41
N ALA A 132 3.43 0.30 -26.17
CA ALA A 132 4.27 1.07 -27.09
C ALA A 132 4.44 0.37 -28.44
N SER A 133 4.47 1.15 -29.51
CA SER A 133 4.87 0.71 -30.84
C SER A 133 6.35 0.28 -30.88
N ALA A 134 6.75 -0.45 -31.92
CA ALA A 134 8.16 -0.80 -32.12
C ALA A 134 9.05 0.46 -32.20
N LYS A 135 8.56 1.55 -32.82
CA LYS A 135 9.31 2.80 -32.92
C LYS A 135 9.52 3.49 -31.56
N GLU A 136 8.51 3.47 -30.70
CA GLU A 136 8.61 4.01 -29.34
C GLU A 136 9.56 3.17 -28.47
N ILE A 137 9.58 1.84 -28.66
CA ILE A 137 10.53 0.94 -27.97
C ILE A 137 11.97 1.19 -28.46
N GLU A 138 12.18 1.29 -29.77
CA GLU A 138 13.48 1.60 -30.37
C GLU A 138 14.04 2.92 -29.81
N THR A 139 13.29 4.00 -29.96
CA THR A 139 13.74 5.36 -29.62
C THR A 139 13.76 5.61 -28.12
N GLY A 140 12.73 5.16 -27.40
CA GLY A 140 12.57 5.43 -25.97
C GLY A 140 13.42 4.53 -25.09
N LEU A 141 13.80 3.33 -25.54
CA LEU A 141 14.56 2.36 -24.75
C LEU A 141 15.97 2.05 -25.32
N GLY A 142 16.28 2.43 -26.55
CA GLY A 142 17.61 2.25 -27.15
C GLY A 142 17.84 0.87 -27.78
N PHE A 143 16.75 0.20 -28.15
CA PHE A 143 16.80 -1.02 -28.95
C PHE A 143 16.99 -0.69 -30.43
N THR A 144 17.48 -1.65 -31.21
CA THR A 144 17.41 -1.56 -32.67
C THR A 144 15.99 -1.82 -33.15
N GLU A 145 15.69 -1.41 -34.39
CA GLU A 145 14.41 -1.70 -35.05
C GLU A 145 14.04 -3.19 -34.96
N LYS A 146 14.98 -4.09 -35.30
CA LYS A 146 14.76 -5.55 -35.26
C LYS A 146 14.47 -6.08 -33.86
N GLU A 147 15.15 -5.54 -32.84
CA GLU A 147 14.90 -5.92 -31.44
C GLU A 147 13.52 -5.46 -30.98
N ALA A 148 13.14 -4.23 -31.31
CA ALA A 148 11.84 -3.68 -30.97
C ALA A 148 10.68 -4.42 -31.67
N GLU A 149 10.85 -4.76 -32.94
CA GLU A 149 9.91 -5.62 -33.69
C GLU A 149 9.77 -7.00 -33.06
N ALA A 150 10.88 -7.61 -32.63
CA ALA A 150 10.87 -8.90 -31.95
C ALA A 150 10.09 -8.83 -30.63
N ILE A 151 10.25 -7.74 -29.86
CA ILE A 151 9.51 -7.51 -28.61
C ILE A 151 8.00 -7.41 -28.87
N VAL A 152 7.58 -6.59 -29.85
CA VAL A 152 6.16 -6.44 -30.21
C VAL A 152 5.58 -7.77 -30.70
N LYS A 153 6.27 -8.45 -31.62
CA LYS A 153 5.84 -9.76 -32.14
C LYS A 153 5.71 -10.79 -31.02
N TYR A 154 6.63 -10.78 -30.05
CA TYR A 154 6.57 -11.70 -28.93
C TYR A 154 5.31 -11.48 -28.09
N ARG A 155 5.02 -10.25 -27.67
CA ARG A 155 3.81 -9.98 -26.84
C ARG A 155 2.51 -10.28 -27.56
N ASP A 156 2.47 -10.10 -28.89
CA ASP A 156 1.27 -10.38 -29.69
C ASP A 156 0.98 -11.88 -29.80
N THR A 157 2.00 -12.73 -29.65
CA THR A 157 1.88 -14.19 -29.82
C THR A 157 1.93 -14.97 -28.51
N HIS A 158 2.57 -14.44 -27.47
CA HIS A 158 2.78 -15.10 -26.18
C HIS A 158 2.06 -14.41 -25.01
N GLY A 159 1.48 -13.23 -25.25
CA GLY A 159 0.84 -12.40 -24.23
C GLY A 159 1.78 -11.35 -23.63
N LEU A 160 1.20 -10.52 -22.76
CA LEU A 160 1.87 -9.35 -22.20
C LEU A 160 2.99 -9.73 -21.22
N PHE A 161 4.04 -8.90 -21.21
CA PHE A 161 5.13 -8.99 -20.25
C PHE A 161 4.69 -8.51 -18.88
N ARG A 162 5.21 -9.13 -17.83
CA ARG A 162 4.93 -8.77 -16.43
C ARG A 162 6.10 -8.00 -15.82
N VAL A 163 7.31 -8.34 -16.24
CA VAL A 163 8.55 -7.75 -15.74
C VAL A 163 9.58 -7.68 -16.86
N TRP A 164 10.58 -6.82 -16.70
CA TRP A 164 11.66 -6.64 -17.70
C TRP A 164 12.42 -7.95 -17.98
N GLY A 165 12.51 -8.85 -16.98
CA GLY A 165 13.14 -10.16 -17.14
C GLY A 165 12.46 -11.04 -18.19
N ASP A 166 11.17 -10.83 -18.46
CA ASP A 166 10.44 -11.58 -19.48
C ASP A 166 10.96 -11.29 -20.89
N LEU A 167 11.62 -10.14 -21.13
CA LEU A 167 12.21 -9.82 -22.44
C LEU A 167 13.47 -10.64 -22.74
N LEU A 168 14.11 -11.21 -21.72
CA LEU A 168 15.36 -11.97 -21.89
C LEU A 168 15.18 -13.30 -22.62
N VAL A 169 13.93 -13.77 -22.73
CA VAL A 169 13.61 -15.02 -23.44
C VAL A 169 13.51 -14.82 -24.96
N ILE A 170 13.50 -13.57 -25.42
CA ILE A 170 13.24 -13.23 -26.82
C ILE A 170 14.53 -13.40 -27.63
N TYR A 171 14.51 -14.35 -28.55
CA TYR A 171 15.66 -14.59 -29.44
C TYR A 171 15.98 -13.33 -30.26
N GLY A 172 17.24 -12.92 -30.22
CA GLY A 172 17.74 -11.74 -30.95
C GLY A 172 17.64 -10.42 -30.20
N VAL A 173 17.11 -10.39 -28.97
CA VAL A 173 17.12 -9.21 -28.09
C VAL A 173 18.36 -9.22 -27.19
N ASP A 174 19.19 -8.18 -27.22
CA ASP A 174 20.38 -8.10 -26.36
C ASP A 174 19.98 -7.87 -24.89
N GLY A 175 20.21 -8.88 -24.04
CA GLY A 175 19.91 -8.83 -22.62
C GLY A 175 20.63 -7.71 -21.85
N ARG A 176 21.78 -7.23 -22.34
CA ARG A 176 22.48 -6.08 -21.72
C ARG A 176 21.69 -4.79 -21.93
N LYS A 177 21.04 -4.64 -23.09
CA LYS A 177 20.16 -3.48 -23.35
C LYS A 177 18.89 -3.55 -22.54
N VAL A 178 18.32 -4.75 -22.37
CA VAL A 178 17.18 -4.96 -21.48
C VAL A 178 17.53 -4.52 -20.05
N ASP A 179 18.67 -4.97 -19.52
CA ASP A 179 19.11 -4.57 -18.18
C ASP A 179 19.36 -3.05 -18.07
N ALA A 180 20.00 -2.44 -19.07
CA ALA A 180 20.23 -0.99 -19.10
C ALA A 180 18.95 -0.15 -19.25
N ALA A 181 17.86 -0.75 -19.72
CA ALA A 181 16.59 -0.06 -19.96
C ALA A 181 15.52 -0.33 -18.89
N LYS A 182 15.73 -1.28 -17.97
CA LYS A 182 14.73 -1.76 -16.99
C LYS A 182 14.05 -0.64 -16.19
N ASP A 183 14.80 0.38 -15.78
CA ASP A 183 14.26 1.47 -14.95
C ASP A 183 13.38 2.45 -15.75
N ARG A 184 13.48 2.42 -17.09
CA ARG A 184 12.68 3.21 -18.04
C ARG A 184 11.49 2.44 -18.60
N MET A 185 11.31 1.17 -18.22
CA MET A 185 10.20 0.34 -18.68
C MET A 185 9.05 0.37 -17.68
N SER A 186 7.83 0.42 -18.22
CA SER A 186 6.60 0.03 -17.53
C SER A 186 5.93 -1.11 -18.29
N PHE A 187 4.96 -1.77 -17.64
CA PHE A 187 4.30 -2.98 -18.11
C PHE A 187 2.81 -2.83 -17.90
#